data_AF-A0A1G6T2W0-F1
#
_entry.id   AF-A0A1G6T2W0-F1
#
_cell.length_a   1.000
_cell.length_b   1.000
_cell.length_c   1.000
_cell.angle_alpha   90.00
_cell.angle_beta   90.00
_cell.angle_gamma   90.00
#
_symmetry.space_group_name_H-M   'P 1'
#
loop_
_entity.id
_entity.type
_entity.pdbx_description
1 polymer ?
#
loop_
_entity_poly.entity_id
_entity_poly.type
_entity_poly.pdbx_seq_one_letter_code
_entity_poly.pdbx_strand_id
1 'polypeptide(L)'
;MRTTFRYLMATVAALAISGMANAYTYNIVLKASDLLKKGREMIQVGNTEQAREIFTAALDRDLTDWQRARAHNGMCVALIMEEAWTDALDHCNTAIRIVPNNWRFYNNRGNIYLETGEIDMALEEYRRGLAMAPESYVIKRNIELADLRSKDSSAEHPQTMRPT
;
A
#
# COMPACT_ATOMS: atom_id res chain seq x y z
N MET A 1 -10.42 -36.07 -50.62
CA MET A 1 -10.03 -35.93 -49.19
C MET A 1 -9.47 -34.52 -48.98
N ARG A 2 -9.84 -33.87 -47.86
CA ARG A 2 -9.36 -32.58 -47.31
C ARG A 2 -10.02 -31.28 -47.81
N THR A 3 -11.19 -30.97 -47.26
CA THR A 3 -11.70 -29.59 -47.13
C THR A 3 -12.63 -29.45 -45.92
N THR A 4 -12.15 -29.78 -44.72
CA THR A 4 -12.88 -29.50 -43.46
C THR A 4 -11.90 -29.27 -42.30
N PHE A 5 -11.12 -28.19 -42.34
CA PHE A 5 -10.31 -27.78 -41.17
C PHE A 5 -9.94 -26.29 -41.15
N ARG A 6 -10.90 -25.40 -41.47
CA ARG A 6 -10.64 -23.96 -41.56
C ARG A 6 -11.54 -23.04 -40.73
N TYR A 7 -12.30 -23.58 -39.77
CA TYR A 7 -13.26 -22.79 -38.99
C TYR A 7 -13.16 -22.86 -37.46
N LEU A 8 -12.06 -23.38 -36.89
CA LEU A 8 -11.94 -23.49 -35.42
C LEU A 8 -10.81 -22.64 -34.79
N MET A 9 -10.19 -21.71 -35.52
CA MET A 9 -9.06 -20.89 -35.02
C MET A 9 -9.32 -19.38 -35.04
N ALA A 10 -10.56 -18.92 -35.24
CA ALA A 10 -10.86 -17.49 -35.38
C ALA A 10 -11.58 -16.86 -34.16
N THR A 11 -12.02 -17.64 -33.17
CA THR A 11 -12.82 -17.10 -32.04
C THR A 11 -12.05 -16.95 -30.73
N VAL A 12 -10.86 -17.56 -30.58
CA VAL A 12 -10.06 -17.42 -29.34
C VAL A 12 -9.17 -16.17 -29.36
N ALA A 13 -8.80 -15.66 -30.54
CA ALA A 13 -7.94 -14.46 -30.65
C ALA A 13 -8.68 -13.13 -30.41
N ALA A 14 -10.00 -13.07 -30.62
CA ALA A 14 -10.75 -11.82 -30.48
C ALA A 14 -11.00 -11.42 -29.01
N LEU A 15 -11.02 -12.38 -28.07
CA LEU A 15 -11.23 -12.12 -26.64
C LEU A 15 -9.94 -11.69 -25.91
N ALA A 16 -8.76 -12.11 -26.39
CA ALA A 16 -7.49 -11.62 -25.84
C ALA A 16 -7.20 -10.17 -26.27
N ILE A 17 -7.61 -9.80 -27.49
CA ILE A 17 -7.40 -8.45 -28.03
C ILE A 17 -8.28 -7.43 -27.31
N SER A 18 -9.49 -7.77 -26.84
CA SER A 18 -10.34 -6.81 -26.12
C SER A 18 -9.77 -6.44 -24.74
N GLY A 19 -9.25 -7.41 -24.00
CA GLY A 19 -8.57 -7.17 -22.71
C GLY A 19 -7.27 -6.40 -22.85
N MET A 20 -6.43 -6.78 -23.83
CA MET A 20 -5.16 -6.11 -24.09
C MET A 20 -5.34 -4.72 -24.71
N ALA A 21 -6.33 -4.51 -25.59
CA ALA A 21 -6.64 -3.20 -26.15
C ALA A 21 -7.18 -2.24 -25.10
N ASN A 22 -7.97 -2.73 -24.13
CA ASN A 22 -8.48 -1.91 -23.04
C ASN A 22 -7.36 -1.51 -22.08
N ALA A 23 -6.40 -2.41 -21.79
CA ALA A 23 -5.19 -2.10 -21.02
C ALA A 23 -4.24 -1.14 -21.78
N TYR A 24 -4.08 -1.30 -23.10
CA TYR A 24 -3.27 -0.41 -23.94
C TYR A 24 -3.86 1.00 -24.05
N THR A 25 -5.17 1.12 -24.26
CA THR A 25 -5.85 2.43 -24.29
C THR A 25 -5.91 3.10 -22.92
N TYR A 26 -5.99 2.31 -21.84
CA TYR A 26 -5.80 2.80 -20.45
C TYR A 26 -4.45 3.49 -20.28
N ASN A 27 -3.40 2.90 -20.85
CA ASN A 27 -2.02 3.34 -20.70
C ASN A 27 -1.66 4.59 -21.52
N ILE A 28 -2.46 5.00 -22.50
CA ILE A 28 -2.11 6.14 -23.36
C ILE A 28 -2.88 7.42 -22.95
N VAL A 29 -4.09 7.31 -22.38
CA VAL A 29 -5.00 8.47 -22.23
C VAL A 29 -4.99 9.10 -20.84
N LEU A 30 -4.83 8.32 -19.78
CA LEU A 30 -4.98 8.83 -18.41
C LEU A 30 -3.72 9.56 -17.94
N LYS A 31 -3.90 10.71 -17.27
CA LYS A 31 -2.79 11.40 -16.60
C LYS A 31 -2.41 10.65 -15.33
N ALA A 32 -1.19 10.88 -14.86
CA ALA A 32 -0.72 10.37 -13.56
C ALA A 32 -1.72 10.64 -12.43
N SER A 33 -2.29 11.85 -12.35
CA SER A 33 -3.28 12.23 -11.34
C SER A 33 -4.52 11.33 -11.34
N ASP A 34 -4.97 10.92 -12.51
CA ASP A 34 -6.19 10.13 -12.69
C ASP A 34 -5.92 8.68 -12.29
N LEU A 35 -4.76 8.14 -12.68
CA LEU A 35 -4.31 6.83 -12.22
C LEU A 35 -4.16 6.79 -10.71
N LEU A 36 -3.54 7.80 -10.08
CA LEU A 36 -3.44 7.88 -8.63
C LEU A 36 -4.79 7.96 -7.93
N LYS A 37 -5.79 8.59 -8.55
CA LYS A 37 -7.15 8.60 -8.03
C LYS A 37 -7.78 7.22 -8.13
N LYS A 38 -7.73 6.60 -9.31
CA LYS A 38 -8.29 5.27 -9.56
C LYS A 38 -7.64 4.18 -8.69
N GLY A 39 -6.33 4.22 -8.50
CA GLY A 39 -5.62 3.28 -7.63
C GLY A 39 -6.13 3.36 -6.18
N ARG A 40 -6.42 4.57 -5.68
CA ARG A 40 -7.04 4.74 -4.35
C ARG A 40 -8.48 4.23 -4.29
N GLU A 41 -9.26 4.39 -5.37
CA GLU A 41 -10.62 3.83 -5.43
C GLU A 41 -10.56 2.29 -5.37
N MET A 42 -9.58 1.67 -6.05
CA MET A 42 -9.36 0.22 -5.95
C MET A 42 -9.01 -0.24 -4.54
N ILE A 43 -8.18 0.53 -3.80
CA ILE A 43 -7.93 0.29 -2.37
C ILE A 43 -9.23 0.32 -1.55
N GLN A 44 -10.09 1.32 -1.79
CA GLN A 44 -11.33 1.47 -1.03
C GLN A 44 -12.30 0.29 -1.21
N VAL A 45 -12.31 -0.33 -2.40
CA VAL A 45 -13.13 -1.51 -2.68
C VAL A 45 -12.42 -2.83 -2.35
N GLY A 46 -11.21 -2.77 -1.78
CA GLY A 46 -10.44 -3.95 -1.39
C GLY A 46 -9.73 -4.67 -2.55
N ASN A 47 -9.75 -4.10 -3.76
CA ASN A 47 -9.10 -4.69 -4.92
C ASN A 47 -7.63 -4.27 -5.00
N THR A 48 -6.82 -4.87 -4.13
CA THR A 48 -5.41 -4.52 -3.94
C THR A 48 -4.57 -4.84 -5.17
N GLU A 49 -4.86 -5.93 -5.87
CA GLU A 49 -4.18 -6.33 -7.11
C GLU A 49 -4.32 -5.25 -8.18
N GLN A 50 -5.56 -4.84 -8.52
CA GLN A 50 -5.77 -3.77 -9.50
C GLN A 50 -5.21 -2.42 -9.01
N ALA A 51 -5.27 -2.15 -7.71
CA ALA A 51 -4.66 -0.94 -7.16
C ALA A 51 -3.15 -0.91 -7.47
N ARG A 52 -2.44 -2.02 -7.26
CA ARG A 52 -1.01 -2.14 -7.54
C ARG A 52 -0.71 -1.97 -9.02
N GLU A 53 -1.45 -2.63 -9.91
CA GLU A 53 -1.28 -2.46 -11.36
C GLU A 53 -1.43 -0.98 -11.79
N ILE A 54 -2.44 -0.29 -11.26
CA ILE A 54 -2.68 1.12 -11.56
C ILE A 54 -1.57 2.01 -11.02
N PHE A 55 -1.07 1.76 -9.81
CA PHE A 55 0.04 2.52 -9.24
C PHE A 55 1.35 2.28 -10.00
N THR A 56 1.60 1.07 -10.50
CA THR A 56 2.74 0.79 -11.41
C THR A 56 2.60 1.61 -12.69
N ALA A 57 1.44 1.55 -13.34
CA ALA A 57 1.17 2.33 -14.54
C ALA A 57 1.29 3.85 -14.30
N ALA A 58 1.01 4.34 -13.08
CA ALA A 58 1.23 5.74 -12.70
C ALA A 58 2.72 6.07 -12.55
N LEU A 59 3.52 5.15 -12.01
CA LEU A 59 4.97 5.30 -11.81
C LEU A 59 5.75 5.36 -13.12
N ASP A 60 5.20 4.81 -14.20
CA ASP A 60 5.74 4.90 -15.56
C ASP A 60 5.45 6.25 -16.25
N ARG A 61 4.77 7.18 -15.57
CA ARG A 61 4.46 8.51 -16.11
C ARG A 61 5.42 9.56 -15.57
N ASP A 62 5.37 10.73 -16.22
CA ASP A 62 5.94 11.93 -15.64
C ASP A 62 5.15 12.30 -14.38
N LEU A 63 5.86 12.38 -13.26
CA LEU A 63 5.32 12.54 -11.92
C LEU A 63 6.12 13.61 -11.20
N THR A 64 5.40 14.54 -10.58
CA THR A 64 5.98 15.34 -9.50
C THR A 64 6.41 14.43 -8.34
N ASP A 65 7.36 14.86 -7.53
CA ASP A 65 7.81 14.13 -6.34
C ASP A 65 6.65 13.77 -5.41
N TRP A 66 5.71 14.70 -5.23
CA TRP A 66 4.52 14.46 -4.43
C TRP A 66 3.61 13.37 -5.02
N GLN A 67 3.42 13.34 -6.34
CA GLN A 67 2.64 12.30 -6.99
C GLN A 67 3.35 10.95 -6.92
N ARG A 68 4.67 10.92 -7.11
CA ARG A 68 5.50 9.71 -6.99
C ARG A 68 5.44 9.14 -5.58
N ALA A 69 5.61 9.98 -4.55
CA ALA A 69 5.49 9.58 -3.16
C ALA A 69 4.08 9.03 -2.84
N ARG A 70 3.03 9.63 -3.40
CA ARG A 70 1.65 9.11 -3.25
C ARG A 70 1.43 7.78 -3.94
N ALA A 71 2.06 7.53 -5.09
CA ALA A 71 2.01 6.23 -5.76
C ALA A 71 2.64 5.14 -4.90
N HIS A 72 3.86 5.39 -4.40
CA HIS A 72 4.53 4.45 -3.48
C HIS A 72 3.75 4.25 -2.18
N ASN A 73 3.20 5.30 -1.57
CA ASN A 73 2.35 5.11 -0.40
C ASN A 73 1.06 4.33 -0.73
N GLY A 74 0.51 4.48 -1.94
CA GLY A 74 -0.61 3.68 -2.42
C GLY A 74 -0.28 2.20 -2.50
N MET A 75 0.91 1.86 -3.04
CA MET A 75 1.45 0.50 -3.02
C MET A 75 1.63 -0.03 -1.61
N CYS A 76 2.21 0.78 -0.70
CA CYS A 76 2.38 0.40 0.70
C CYS A 76 1.05 0.00 1.35
N VAL A 77 -0.02 0.78 1.14
CA VAL A 77 -1.35 0.45 1.66
C VAL A 77 -1.92 -0.82 1.03
N ALA A 78 -1.76 -1.02 -0.27
CA ALA A 78 -2.21 -2.24 -0.95
C ALA A 78 -1.54 -3.49 -0.35
N LEU A 79 -0.23 -3.41 -0.13
CA LEU A 79 0.58 -4.52 0.37
C LEU A 79 0.35 -4.77 1.87
N ILE A 80 0.05 -3.73 2.66
CA ILE A 80 -0.43 -3.90 4.05
C ILE A 80 -1.71 -4.75 4.08
N MET A 81 -2.65 -4.51 3.17
CA MET A 81 -3.90 -5.28 3.10
C MET A 81 -3.69 -6.72 2.63
N GLU A 82 -2.57 -6.99 1.95
CA GLU A 82 -2.14 -8.34 1.54
C GLU A 82 -1.19 -8.99 2.58
N GLU A 83 -0.92 -8.32 3.70
CA GLU A 83 0.05 -8.73 4.73
C GLU A 83 1.48 -8.95 4.18
N ALA A 84 1.80 -8.31 3.05
CA ALA A 84 3.11 -8.34 2.40
C ALA A 84 4.05 -7.28 3.02
N TRP A 85 4.42 -7.50 4.29
CA TRP A 85 5.06 -6.50 5.14
C TRP A 85 6.38 -5.94 4.61
N THR A 86 7.27 -6.80 4.09
CA THR A 86 8.58 -6.38 3.57
C THR A 86 8.43 -5.44 2.38
N ASP A 87 7.63 -5.83 1.39
CA ASP A 87 7.40 -5.02 0.18
C ASP A 87 6.65 -3.73 0.54
N ALA A 88 5.70 -3.81 1.48
CA ALA A 88 5.00 -2.63 1.99
C ALA A 88 5.98 -1.62 2.61
N LEU A 89 6.92 -2.08 3.44
CA LEU A 89 7.95 -1.24 4.05
C LEU A 89 8.81 -0.54 3.01
N ASP A 90 9.25 -1.23 1.96
CA ASP A 90 10.07 -0.64 0.90
C ASP A 90 9.35 0.51 0.19
N HIS A 91 8.07 0.32 -0.11
CA HIS A 91 7.22 1.34 -0.69
C HIS A 91 6.96 2.51 0.26
N CYS A 92 6.68 2.25 1.54
CA CYS A 92 6.52 3.30 2.54
C CYS A 92 7.82 4.11 2.75
N ASN A 93 8.97 3.44 2.83
CA ASN A 93 10.30 4.05 2.94
C ASN A 93 10.60 4.94 1.73
N THR A 94 10.27 4.48 0.53
CA THR A 94 10.42 5.28 -0.69
C THR A 94 9.55 6.53 -0.66
N ALA A 95 8.28 6.40 -0.24
CA ALA A 95 7.38 7.56 -0.12
C ALA A 95 7.92 8.61 0.88
N ILE A 96 8.41 8.16 2.04
CA ILE A 96 9.01 9.02 3.07
C ILE A 96 10.30 9.69 2.57
N ARG A 97 11.15 8.95 1.85
CA ARG A 97 12.40 9.50 1.29
C ARG A 97 12.13 10.63 0.27
N ILE A 98 11.07 10.50 -0.53
CA ILE A 98 10.71 11.50 -1.54
C ILE A 98 10.03 12.71 -0.88
N VAL A 99 9.06 12.47 0.02
CA VAL A 99 8.37 13.53 0.76
C VAL A 99 8.41 13.20 2.26
N PRO A 100 9.41 13.72 3.00
CA PRO A 100 9.60 13.39 4.42
C PRO A 100 8.63 14.13 5.35
N ASN A 101 7.86 15.10 4.87
CA ASN A 101 6.95 15.89 5.70
C ASN A 101 5.48 15.53 5.44
N ASN A 102 5.15 14.24 5.51
CA ASN A 102 3.78 13.76 5.35
C ASN A 102 3.43 12.71 6.42
N TRP A 103 2.67 13.15 7.42
CA TRP A 103 2.29 12.32 8.57
C TRP A 103 1.62 10.99 8.19
N ARG A 104 0.91 10.93 7.05
CA ARG A 104 0.21 9.71 6.62
C ARG A 104 1.18 8.59 6.26
N PHE A 105 2.38 8.93 5.78
CA PHE A 105 3.37 7.93 5.39
C PHE A 105 4.00 7.29 6.61
N TYR A 106 4.33 8.09 7.64
CA TYR A 106 4.76 7.59 8.94
C TYR A 106 3.67 6.78 9.63
N ASN A 107 2.41 7.21 9.54
CA ASN A 107 1.28 6.43 10.05
C ASN A 107 1.19 5.04 9.40
N ASN A 108 1.31 4.95 8.07
CA ASN A 108 1.23 3.66 7.38
C ASN A 108 2.42 2.76 7.69
N ARG A 109 3.64 3.31 7.81
CA ARG A 109 4.80 2.54 8.26
C ARG A 109 4.67 2.08 9.71
N GLY A 110 4.15 2.94 10.59
CA GLY A 110 3.84 2.60 11.97
C GLY A 110 2.80 1.48 12.08
N ASN A 111 1.78 1.47 11.21
CA ASN A 111 0.82 0.37 11.14
C ASN A 111 1.52 -0.96 10.81
N ILE A 112 2.49 -0.97 9.89
CA ILE A 112 3.25 -2.20 9.58
C ILE A 112 3.95 -2.70 10.83
N TYR A 113 4.75 -1.86 11.51
CA TYR A 113 5.45 -2.25 12.73
C TYR A 113 4.51 -2.70 13.86
N LEU A 114 3.31 -2.12 13.93
CA LEU A 114 2.33 -2.52 14.92
C LEU A 114 1.79 -3.93 14.65
N GLU A 115 1.56 -4.30 13.38
CA GLU A 115 1.08 -5.62 13.00
C GLU A 115 2.17 -6.68 13.01
N THR A 116 3.43 -6.32 12.76
CA THR A 116 4.57 -7.25 12.86
C THR A 116 5.13 -7.38 14.29
N GLY A 117 4.62 -6.60 15.24
CA GLY A 117 4.90 -6.72 16.67
C GLY A 117 6.03 -5.86 17.19
N GLU A 118 6.68 -5.05 16.34
CA GLU A 118 7.69 -4.06 16.72
C GLU A 118 7.04 -2.78 17.28
N ILE A 119 6.35 -2.94 18.41
CA ILE A 119 5.51 -1.90 19.02
C ILE A 119 6.29 -0.60 19.29
N ASP A 120 7.53 -0.69 19.77
CA ASP A 120 8.37 0.49 20.02
C ASP A 120 8.64 1.30 18.75
N MET A 121 8.87 0.61 17.63
CA MET A 121 9.08 1.24 16.34
C MET A 121 7.77 1.85 15.81
N ALA A 122 6.64 1.18 16.01
CA ALA A 122 5.33 1.73 15.66
C ALA A 122 5.06 3.05 16.39
N LEU A 123 5.31 3.09 17.71
CA LEU A 123 5.13 4.29 18.53
C LEU A 123 6.04 5.45 18.09
N GLU A 124 7.29 5.18 17.75
CA GLU A 124 8.21 6.19 17.21
C GLU A 124 7.67 6.80 15.90
N GLU A 125 7.21 5.96 14.99
CA GLU A 125 6.64 6.40 13.71
C GLU A 125 5.36 7.22 13.90
N TYR A 126 4.47 6.79 14.79
CA TYR A 126 3.27 7.57 15.12
C TYR A 126 3.61 8.91 15.77
N ARG A 127 4.60 8.98 16.66
CA ARG A 127 5.05 10.25 17.27
C ARG A 127 5.60 11.22 16.22
N ARG A 128 6.36 10.74 15.24
CA ARG A 128 6.79 11.56 14.10
C ARG A 128 5.61 12.11 13.31
N GLY A 129 4.62 11.25 13.02
CA GLY A 129 3.40 11.68 12.37
C GLY A 129 2.62 12.71 13.20
N LEU A 130 2.50 12.50 14.52
CA LEU A 130 1.78 13.39 15.44
C LEU A 130 2.45 14.76 15.53
N ALA A 131 3.79 14.84 15.51
CA ALA A 131 4.51 16.10 15.50
C ALA A 131 4.17 16.96 14.27
N MET A 132 3.87 16.33 13.12
CA MET A 132 3.44 17.01 11.89
C MET A 132 1.94 17.33 11.88
N ALA A 133 1.13 16.54 12.58
CA ALA A 133 -0.32 16.71 12.66
C ALA A 133 -0.84 16.50 14.10
N PRO A 134 -0.64 17.48 15.00
CA PRO A 134 -0.94 17.33 16.44
C PRO A 134 -2.40 17.04 16.75
N GLU A 135 -3.33 17.43 15.88
CA GLU A 135 -4.77 17.20 16.03
C GLU A 135 -5.28 15.95 15.29
N SER A 136 -4.39 15.12 14.75
CA SER A 136 -4.79 13.90 14.04
C SER A 136 -5.37 12.85 14.99
N TYR A 137 -6.71 12.73 14.99
CA TYR A 137 -7.41 11.69 15.74
C TYR A 137 -6.93 10.27 15.37
N VAL A 138 -6.64 10.05 14.08
CA VAL A 138 -6.16 8.74 13.57
C VAL A 138 -4.85 8.35 14.25
N ILE A 139 -3.88 9.27 14.34
CA ILE A 139 -2.59 8.99 14.95
C ILE A 139 -2.74 8.79 16.46
N LYS A 140 -3.52 9.64 17.13
CA LYS A 140 -3.78 9.51 18.58
C LYS A 140 -4.37 8.13 18.91
N ARG A 141 -5.34 7.66 18.13
CA ARG A 141 -5.93 6.33 18.26
C ARG A 141 -4.91 5.20 18.03
N ASN A 142 -4.04 5.35 17.04
CA ASN A 142 -3.02 4.35 16.74
C ASN A 142 -1.95 4.25 17.84
N ILE A 143 -1.58 5.37 18.47
CA ILE A 143 -0.70 5.37 19.65
C ILE A 143 -1.37 4.65 20.82
N GLU A 144 -2.64 4.98 21.10
CA GLU A 144 -3.40 4.32 22.17
C GLU A 144 -3.47 2.81 21.96
N LEU A 145 -3.74 2.36 20.72
CA LEU A 145 -3.74 0.93 20.38
C LEU A 145 -2.37 0.28 20.60
N ALA A 146 -1.30 0.95 20.21
CA ALA A 146 0.06 0.45 20.41
C ALA A 146 0.43 0.35 21.90
N ASP A 147 0.05 1.35 22.71
CA ASP A 147 0.27 1.33 24.16
C ASP A 147 -0.52 0.21 24.85
N LEU A 148 -1.72 -0.12 24.38
CA LEU A 148 -2.50 -1.26 24.88
C LEU A 148 -1.81 -2.59 24.53
N ARG A 149 -1.41 -2.81 23.28
CA ARG A 149 -0.68 -4.02 22.86
C ARG A 149 0.64 -4.18 23.64
N SER A 150 1.33 -3.08 23.96
CA SER A 150 2.55 -3.10 24.78
C SER A 150 2.30 -3.64 26.19
N LYS A 151 1.21 -3.18 26.83
CA LYS A 151 0.83 -3.62 28.19
C LYS A 151 0.43 -5.09 28.22
N ASP A 152 -0.34 -5.55 27.24
CA ASP A 152 -0.76 -6.95 27.16
C ASP A 152 0.45 -7.88 27.02
N SER A 153 1.41 -7.54 26.15
CA SER A 153 2.67 -8.30 26.01
C SER A 153 3.48 -8.34 27.30
N SER A 154 3.49 -7.26 28.08
CA SER A 154 4.18 -7.20 29.38
C SER A 154 3.47 -8.00 30.49
N ALA A 155 2.16 -8.19 30.39
CA ALA A 155 1.37 -8.95 31.36
C ALA A 155 1.53 -10.47 31.20
N GLU A 156 1.86 -10.95 29.99
CA GLU A 156 2.09 -12.37 29.70
C GLU A 156 3.46 -12.89 30.20
N HIS A 157 4.41 -12.00 30.52
CA HIS A 157 5.69 -12.36 31.12
C HIS A 157 5.89 -11.67 32.48
N PRO A 158 5.18 -12.08 33.54
CA PRO A 158 5.54 -11.67 34.90
C PRO A 158 6.96 -12.18 35.14
N GLN A 159 7.92 -11.25 35.28
CA GLN A 159 9.27 -11.57 35.70
C GLN A 159 9.17 -12.46 36.94
N THR A 160 9.50 -13.75 36.77
CA THR A 160 9.61 -14.68 37.88
C THR A 160 10.66 -14.08 38.81
N MET A 161 10.20 -13.64 39.99
CA MET A 161 11.07 -13.15 41.05
C MET A 161 12.21 -14.15 41.22
N ARG A 162 13.45 -13.70 41.04
CA ARG A 162 14.63 -14.44 41.47
C ARG A 162 14.48 -14.72 42.97
N PRO A 163 14.52 -15.99 43.42
CA PRO A 163 14.72 -16.25 44.83
C PRO A 163 16.18 -15.91 45.16
N THR A 164 16.37 -15.10 46.21
CA THR A 164 17.63 -14.90 46.93
C THR A 164 18.01 -16.16 47.69
#